data_AF-A0ABD3NTW3-F1
#
_entry.id   AF-A0ABD3NTW3-F1
#
_cell.length_a   1.000
_cell.length_b   1.000
_cell.length_c   1.000
_cell.angle_alpha   90.00
_cell.angle_beta   90.00
_cell.angle_gamma   90.00
#
_symmetry.space_group_name_H-M   'P 1'
#
loop_
_entity.id
_entity.type
_entity.pdbx_description
1 polymer ?
#
loop_
_entity_poly.entity_id
_entity_poly.type
_entity_poly.pdbx_seq_one_letter_code
_entity_poly.pdbx_strand_id
1 'polypeptide(L)'
;MHVTLRRPRQMSATDADAAHAHQEMARYNLNEELADLLLRGHLPQTSVAAIQSLIRENASLKEKNGKLKSLLGRSAKAQRDAKNELESMRRSYELSKAECDRLEKRVEVLASRPTHMDLLADFETNFDRALLSIGGGGGGGGSGSRRTGQSGGEDASESSAAAVAAYDDSVVVAAVLPAAAAARSGGGRGGSGGGGKAMSDPLLITELNESRSRIAHLESLNASLQGRCVNLERSHAVLMHEQQTTKNACANMQLELRMSRMETEHASRCLREKEAIVAEMQLEIDLVTRSAVDANRRAAEGMEAAIGARNDREYVDGLEAKVTALQEWALASTESKRLTSERCRGLEMRVKELEGAIRQLHASSGRGDGGALAESDGGDPFHPPDVVVGGWRPVHAPGSGSVAGSSQGGDDRERNLWTRSSSLVVGAGMVGHALLELGNAHIEPYETVVLRWKFDLTPGDLDIYFSILKGACEDKKSQRGADACFRNKHVQGGGGGDVGGAFAKQNACTLLWSNEMSWVRPRTIKWTVDAIAIEWSD
;
A
#
# COMPACT_ATOMS: atom_id res chain seq x y z
N MET A 1 -18.32 39.45 11.96
CA MET A 1 -16.95 39.65 12.49
C MET A 1 -16.06 38.53 11.95
N HIS A 2 -15.43 38.73 10.79
CA HIS A 2 -14.57 37.71 10.18
C HIS A 2 -13.10 38.02 10.48
N VAL A 3 -12.51 37.21 11.35
CA VAL A 3 -11.07 37.23 11.68
C VAL A 3 -10.34 36.57 10.50
N THR A 4 -9.74 37.37 9.64
CA THR A 4 -8.85 36.91 8.57
C THR A 4 -7.45 36.65 9.13
N LEU A 5 -7.15 35.37 9.39
CA LEU A 5 -5.81 34.89 9.70
C LEU A 5 -4.88 35.13 8.48
N ARG A 6 -4.06 36.18 8.54
CA ARG A 6 -2.97 36.41 7.57
C ARG A 6 -1.98 35.27 7.66
N ARG A 7 -1.81 34.52 6.56
CA ARG A 7 -0.74 33.52 6.42
C ARG A 7 0.63 34.21 6.55
N PRO A 8 1.56 33.64 7.35
CA PRO A 8 2.91 34.17 7.45
C PRO A 8 3.59 34.12 6.08
N ARG A 9 4.23 35.23 5.71
CA ARG A 9 5.09 35.36 4.53
C ARG A 9 6.17 34.28 4.62
N GLN A 10 6.20 33.36 3.66
CA GLN A 10 7.33 32.43 3.53
C GLN A 10 8.55 33.25 3.12
N MET A 11 9.50 33.41 4.04
CA MET A 11 10.84 33.87 3.70
C MET A 11 11.44 32.91 2.68
N SER A 12 12.08 33.45 1.65
CA SER A 12 12.81 32.64 0.67
C SER A 12 13.94 31.89 1.41
N ALA A 13 14.22 30.65 1.02
CA ALA A 13 15.27 29.85 1.66
C ALA A 13 16.64 30.55 1.60
N THR A 14 16.89 31.33 0.55
CA THR A 14 18.11 32.10 0.34
C THR A 14 18.25 33.27 1.32
N ASP A 15 17.15 33.95 1.68
CA ASP A 15 17.20 35.03 2.68
C ASP A 15 17.43 34.49 4.10
N ALA A 16 16.93 33.28 4.38
CA ALA A 16 17.15 32.61 5.65
C ALA A 16 18.62 32.17 5.84
N ASP A 17 19.24 31.64 4.79
CA ASP A 17 20.64 31.21 4.81
C ASP A 17 21.60 32.41 4.93
N ALA A 18 21.32 33.51 4.23
CA ALA A 18 22.11 34.74 4.32
C ALA A 18 22.04 35.38 5.73
N ALA A 19 20.85 35.40 6.34
CA ALA A 19 20.67 35.89 7.70
C ALA A 19 21.39 35.01 8.73
N HIS A 20 21.40 33.69 8.53
CA HIS A 20 22.12 32.77 9.41
C HIS A 20 23.63 32.95 9.31
N ALA A 21 24.17 33.12 8.11
CA ALA A 21 25.60 33.36 7.89
C ALA A 21 26.08 34.66 8.54
N HIS A 22 25.32 35.76 8.41
CA HIS A 22 25.64 37.02 9.09
C HIS A 22 25.60 36.90 10.61
N GLN A 23 24.64 36.14 11.15
CA GLN A 23 24.53 35.90 12.58
C GLN A 23 25.68 35.03 13.11
N GLU A 24 26.17 34.08 12.32
CA GLU A 24 27.35 33.27 12.67
C GLU A 24 28.65 34.08 12.68
N MET A 25 28.87 34.94 11.68
CA MET A 25 30.04 35.84 11.67
C MET A 25 30.03 36.81 12.85
N ALA A 26 28.88 37.41 13.17
CA ALA A 26 28.76 38.30 14.31
C ALA A 26 29.07 37.60 15.65
N ARG A 27 28.69 36.33 15.79
CA ARG A 27 29.03 35.50 16.96
C ARG A 27 30.51 35.16 17.04
N TYR A 28 31.16 34.92 15.92
CA TYR A 28 32.59 34.65 15.87
C TYR A 28 33.41 35.85 16.35
N ASN A 29 33.09 37.05 15.86
CA ASN A 29 33.79 38.29 16.25
C ASN A 29 33.66 38.58 17.75
N LEU A 30 32.46 38.39 18.32
CA LEU A 30 32.22 38.59 19.75
C LEU A 30 33.03 37.61 20.63
N ASN A 31 33.21 36.36 20.18
CA ASN A 31 34.00 35.38 20.91
C ASN A 31 35.50 35.71 20.88
N GLU A 32 36.02 36.25 19.78
CA GLU A 32 37.41 36.73 19.71
C GLU A 32 37.63 37.94 20.62
N GLU A 33 36.73 38.93 20.59
CA GLU A 33 36.82 40.11 21.48
C GLU A 33 36.79 39.71 22.96
N LEU A 34 35.91 38.76 23.32
CA LEU A 34 35.82 38.24 24.68
C LEU A 34 37.09 37.47 25.08
N ALA A 35 37.67 36.70 24.16
CA ALA A 35 38.92 35.99 24.38
C ALA A 35 40.10 36.96 24.58
N ASP A 36 40.16 38.04 23.80
CA ASP A 36 41.21 39.05 23.92
C ASP A 36 41.10 39.85 25.23
N LEU A 37 39.88 40.18 25.68
CA LEU A 37 39.63 40.78 26.99
C LEU A 37 40.03 39.88 28.17
N LEU A 38 39.83 38.57 28.04
CA LEU A 38 40.25 37.57 29.04
C LEU A 38 41.78 37.44 29.08
N LEU A 39 42.45 37.41 27.92
CA LEU A 39 43.91 37.29 27.83
C LEU A 39 44.65 38.55 28.35
N ARG A 40 44.06 39.73 28.15
CA ARG A 40 44.63 41.00 28.63
C ARG A 40 44.41 41.26 30.13
N GLY A 41 43.67 40.39 30.82
CA GLY A 41 43.43 40.51 32.27
C GLY A 41 42.65 41.77 32.67
N HIS A 42 41.90 42.38 31.75
CA HIS A 42 41.14 43.61 32.00
C HIS A 42 39.79 43.36 32.69
N LEU A 43 39.39 42.10 32.84
CA LEU A 43 38.15 41.71 33.49
C LEU A 43 38.37 41.45 35.00
N PRO A 44 37.50 41.97 35.88
CA PRO A 44 37.55 41.64 37.31
C PRO A 44 37.35 40.14 37.52
N GLN A 45 38.05 39.57 38.52
CA GLN A 45 38.04 38.12 38.79
C GLN A 45 36.62 37.55 39.01
N THR A 46 35.71 38.34 39.58
CA THR A 46 34.30 37.99 39.75
C THR A 46 33.58 37.80 38.41
N SER A 47 33.89 38.64 37.41
CA SER A 47 33.36 38.54 36.06
C SER A 47 33.90 37.30 35.34
N VAL A 48 35.19 36.98 35.54
CA VAL A 48 35.81 35.77 35.00
C VAL A 48 35.13 34.50 35.55
N ALA A 49 34.89 34.44 36.86
CA ALA A 49 34.19 33.31 37.48
C ALA A 49 32.75 33.14 36.97
N ALA A 50 32.02 34.25 36.78
CA ALA A 50 30.67 34.24 36.21
C ALA A 50 30.68 33.72 34.76
N ILE A 51 31.62 34.20 33.92
CA ILE A 51 31.79 33.74 32.54
C ILE A 51 32.12 32.23 32.51
N GLN A 52 33.01 31.76 33.37
CA GLN A 52 33.34 30.33 33.45
C GLN A 52 32.14 29.46 33.89
N SER A 53 31.27 29.99 34.76
CA SER A 53 30.01 29.32 35.12
C SER A 53 29.07 29.22 33.91
N LEU A 54 28.87 30.34 33.20
CA LEU A 54 28.04 30.40 32.00
C LEU A 54 28.55 29.48 30.88
N ILE A 55 29.88 29.36 30.70
CA ILE A 55 30.47 28.44 29.71
C ILE A 55 30.14 26.98 30.06
N ARG A 56 30.27 26.59 31.33
CA ARG A 56 29.93 25.23 31.79
C ARG A 56 28.44 24.93 31.63
N GLU A 57 27.58 25.89 31.98
CA GLU A 57 26.15 25.77 31.78
C GLU A 57 25.78 25.65 30.29
N ASN A 58 26.38 26.47 29.43
CA ASN A 58 26.16 26.41 27.98
C ASN A 58 26.60 25.06 27.40
N ALA A 59 27.73 24.50 27.85
CA ALA A 59 28.16 23.17 27.46
C ALA A 59 27.13 22.09 27.88
N SER A 60 26.62 22.17 29.11
CA SER A 60 25.56 21.26 29.60
C SER A 60 24.27 21.40 28.78
N LEU A 61 23.87 22.64 28.44
CA LEU A 61 22.69 22.90 27.60
C LEU A 61 22.88 22.37 26.18
N LYS A 62 24.07 22.50 25.58
CA LYS A 62 24.39 21.91 24.27
C LYS A 62 24.26 20.39 24.30
N GLU A 63 24.76 19.73 25.34
CA GLU A 63 24.63 18.27 25.50
C GLU A 63 23.16 17.85 25.64
N LYS A 64 22.39 18.54 26.50
CA LYS A 64 20.94 18.29 26.67
C LYS A 64 20.18 18.50 25.36
N ASN A 65 20.50 19.55 24.60
CA ASN A 65 19.89 19.83 23.30
C ASN A 65 20.24 18.75 22.27
N GLY A 66 21.48 18.25 22.28
CA GLY A 66 21.90 17.09 21.48
C GLY A 66 21.10 15.82 21.80
N LYS A 67 20.89 15.52 23.09
CA LYS A 67 20.05 14.39 23.54
C LYS A 67 18.60 14.55 23.09
N LEU A 68 18.02 15.75 23.22
CA LEU A 68 16.66 16.05 22.75
C LEU A 68 16.53 15.87 21.24
N LYS A 69 17.47 16.38 20.43
CA LYS A 69 17.47 16.18 18.97
C LYS A 69 17.56 14.69 18.61
N SER A 70 18.38 13.92 19.31
CA SER A 70 18.48 12.46 19.13
C SER A 70 17.17 11.75 19.47
N LEU A 71 16.52 12.11 20.59
CA LEU A 71 15.22 11.57 20.98
C LEU A 71 14.13 11.93 19.97
N LEU A 72 14.09 13.18 19.50
CA LEU A 72 13.14 13.64 18.49
C LEU A 72 13.33 12.87 17.17
N GLY A 73 14.59 12.65 16.76
CA GLY A 73 14.92 11.86 15.58
C GLY A 73 14.49 10.39 15.70
N ARG A 74 14.69 9.77 16.87
CA ARG A 74 14.21 8.40 17.15
C ARG A 74 12.69 8.32 17.18
N SER A 75 12.02 9.31 17.79
CA SER A 75 10.56 9.40 17.83
C SER A 75 9.96 9.56 16.43
N ALA A 76 10.51 10.47 15.60
CA ALA A 76 10.08 10.65 14.22
C ALA A 76 10.30 9.39 13.36
N LYS A 77 11.39 8.65 13.61
CA LYS A 77 11.61 7.35 12.96
C LYS A 77 10.57 6.31 13.41
N ALA A 78 10.35 6.16 14.71
CA ALA A 78 9.35 5.23 15.24
C ALA A 78 7.94 5.54 14.72
N GLN A 79 7.58 6.82 14.59
CA GLN A 79 6.31 7.22 13.98
C GLN A 79 6.20 6.85 12.50
N ARG A 80 7.28 6.96 11.71
CA ARG A 80 7.29 6.48 10.32
C ARG A 80 7.18 4.97 10.24
N ASP A 81 7.90 4.25 11.09
CA ASP A 81 7.88 2.78 11.10
C ASP A 81 6.48 2.27 11.48
N ALA A 82 5.85 2.85 12.51
CA ALA A 82 4.47 2.54 12.88
C ALA A 82 3.45 2.87 11.76
N LYS A 83 3.63 4.00 11.06
CA LYS A 83 2.79 4.34 9.91
C LYS A 83 2.93 3.32 8.78
N ASN A 84 4.15 2.91 8.45
CA ASN A 84 4.42 1.92 7.41
C ASN A 84 3.82 0.55 7.77
N GLU A 85 3.91 0.14 9.05
CA GLU A 85 3.31 -1.09 9.55
C GLU A 85 1.78 -1.05 9.45
N LEU A 86 1.15 0.06 9.81
CA LEU A 86 -0.29 0.25 9.70
C LEU A 86 -0.77 0.24 8.24
N GLU A 87 -0.01 0.84 7.32
CA GLU A 87 -0.28 0.76 5.87
C GLU A 87 -0.13 -0.68 5.35
N SER A 88 0.86 -1.44 5.82
CA SER A 88 1.05 -2.85 5.48
C SER A 88 -0.13 -3.71 5.95
N MET A 89 -0.54 -3.55 7.22
CA MET A 89 -1.70 -4.26 7.78
C MET A 89 -2.99 -3.92 7.03
N ARG A 90 -3.19 -2.65 6.67
CA ARG A 90 -4.35 -2.22 5.88
C ARG A 90 -4.41 -2.92 4.52
N ARG A 91 -3.28 -3.02 3.79
CA ARG A 91 -3.23 -3.72 2.51
C ARG A 91 -3.53 -5.22 2.65
N SER A 92 -2.99 -5.85 3.69
CA SER A 92 -3.29 -7.25 4.00
C SER A 92 -4.79 -7.45 4.23
N TYR A 93 -5.41 -6.58 5.03
CA TYR A 93 -6.85 -6.58 5.27
C TYR A 93 -7.68 -6.41 3.99
N GLU A 94 -7.31 -5.45 3.13
CA GLU A 94 -8.00 -5.22 1.85
C GLU A 94 -7.92 -6.44 0.91
N LEU A 95 -6.79 -7.16 0.89
CA LEU A 95 -6.65 -8.41 0.13
C LEU A 95 -7.49 -9.54 0.71
N SER A 96 -7.47 -9.74 2.02
CA SER A 96 -8.31 -10.72 2.69
C SER A 96 -9.79 -10.44 2.46
N LYS A 97 -10.20 -9.16 2.52
CA LYS A 97 -11.57 -8.74 2.23
C LYS A 97 -11.97 -9.05 0.78
N ALA A 98 -11.12 -8.74 -0.20
CA ALA A 98 -11.40 -9.06 -1.60
C ALA A 98 -11.56 -10.57 -1.84
N GLU A 99 -10.79 -11.41 -1.12
CA GLU A 99 -10.92 -12.86 -1.18
C GLU A 99 -12.22 -13.35 -0.51
N CYS A 100 -12.62 -12.74 0.62
CA CYS A 100 -13.94 -13.00 1.22
C CYS A 100 -15.07 -12.65 0.26
N ASP A 101 -15.05 -11.48 -0.37
CA ASP A 101 -16.06 -11.06 -1.36
C ASP A 101 -16.09 -12.04 -2.55
N ARG A 102 -14.94 -12.56 -2.97
CA ARG A 102 -14.85 -13.58 -4.03
C ARG A 102 -15.46 -14.91 -3.60
N LEU A 103 -15.19 -15.36 -2.38
CA LEU A 103 -15.72 -16.60 -1.84
C LEU A 103 -17.23 -16.48 -1.60
N GLU A 104 -17.71 -15.35 -1.09
CA GLU A 104 -19.13 -15.05 -0.91
C GLU A 104 -19.88 -15.18 -2.23
N LYS A 105 -19.37 -14.57 -3.32
CA LYS A 105 -19.94 -14.75 -4.67
C LYS A 105 -19.98 -16.21 -5.11
N ARG A 106 -18.95 -17.02 -4.79
CA ARG A 106 -18.95 -18.45 -5.14
C ARG A 106 -19.97 -19.23 -4.32
N VAL A 107 -20.14 -18.89 -3.05
CA VAL A 107 -21.16 -19.48 -2.17
C VAL A 107 -22.55 -19.11 -2.68
N GLU A 108 -22.78 -17.85 -3.08
CA GLU A 108 -24.04 -17.40 -3.68
C GLU A 108 -24.35 -18.16 -4.97
N VAL A 109 -23.37 -18.33 -5.87
CA VAL A 109 -23.53 -19.17 -7.07
C VAL A 109 -23.90 -20.61 -6.69
N LEU A 110 -23.21 -21.22 -5.72
CA LEU A 110 -23.52 -22.58 -5.27
C LEU A 110 -24.89 -22.70 -4.61
N ALA A 111 -25.31 -21.69 -3.84
CA ALA A 111 -26.61 -21.64 -3.19
C ALA A 111 -27.75 -21.42 -4.21
N SER A 112 -27.47 -20.73 -5.31
CA SER A 112 -28.41 -20.52 -6.41
C SER A 112 -28.51 -21.70 -7.38
N ARG A 113 -27.66 -22.74 -7.25
CA ARG A 113 -27.75 -23.92 -8.11
C ARG A 113 -29.06 -24.66 -7.83
N PRO A 114 -29.78 -25.10 -8.87
CA PRO A 114 -30.94 -25.96 -8.71
C PRO A 114 -30.56 -27.14 -7.82
N THR A 115 -31.33 -27.34 -6.76
CA THR A 115 -31.13 -28.48 -5.90
C THR A 115 -31.48 -29.75 -6.68
N HIS A 116 -30.98 -30.89 -6.22
CA HIS A 116 -31.37 -32.17 -6.82
C HIS A 116 -32.90 -32.36 -6.82
N MET A 117 -33.60 -31.78 -5.83
CA MET A 117 -35.06 -31.81 -5.78
C MET A 117 -35.71 -30.95 -6.87
N ASP A 118 -35.15 -29.78 -7.16
CA ASP A 118 -35.63 -28.91 -8.25
C ASP A 118 -35.43 -29.59 -9.60
N LEU A 119 -34.27 -30.24 -9.81
CA LEU A 119 -33.99 -31.01 -11.01
C LEU A 119 -34.94 -32.21 -11.15
N LEU A 120 -35.23 -32.92 -10.05
CA LEU A 120 -36.21 -34.01 -10.07
C LEU A 120 -37.62 -33.52 -10.41
N ALA A 121 -38.04 -32.38 -9.89
CA ALA A 121 -39.33 -31.77 -10.23
C ALA A 121 -39.38 -31.34 -11.71
N ASP A 122 -38.28 -30.80 -12.25
CA ASP A 122 -38.15 -30.51 -13.67
C ASP A 122 -38.16 -31.77 -14.53
N PHE A 123 -37.53 -32.86 -14.08
CA PHE A 123 -37.59 -34.15 -14.75
C PHE A 123 -39.01 -34.72 -14.75
N GLU A 124 -39.71 -34.69 -13.62
CA GLU A 124 -41.08 -35.17 -13.49
C GLU A 124 -42.03 -34.37 -14.40
N THR A 125 -41.95 -33.03 -14.36
CA THR A 125 -42.77 -32.18 -15.23
C THR A 125 -42.48 -32.37 -16.72
N ASN A 126 -41.21 -32.55 -17.11
CA ASN A 126 -40.85 -32.86 -18.49
C ASN A 126 -41.27 -34.27 -18.90
N PHE A 127 -41.17 -35.24 -17.99
CA PHE A 127 -41.59 -36.61 -18.21
C PHE A 127 -43.11 -36.71 -18.37
N ASP A 128 -43.88 -36.05 -17.53
CA ASP A 128 -45.33 -35.93 -17.66
C ASP A 128 -45.73 -35.25 -18.97
N ARG A 129 -45.03 -34.17 -19.35
CA ARG A 129 -45.26 -33.48 -20.62
C ARG A 129 -44.96 -34.40 -21.82
N ALA A 130 -43.91 -35.21 -21.75
CA ALA A 130 -43.58 -36.19 -22.79
C ALA A 130 -44.62 -37.33 -22.85
N LEU A 131 -45.07 -37.84 -21.70
CA LEU A 131 -46.12 -38.85 -21.61
C LEU A 131 -47.45 -38.35 -22.18
N LEU A 132 -47.86 -37.12 -21.83
CA LEU A 132 -49.04 -36.48 -22.39
C LEU A 132 -48.91 -36.23 -23.90
N SER A 133 -47.71 -35.92 -24.39
CA SER A 133 -47.43 -35.79 -25.83
C SER A 133 -47.53 -37.13 -26.59
N ILE A 134 -47.26 -38.26 -25.95
CA ILE A 134 -47.37 -39.60 -26.55
C ILE A 134 -48.81 -40.14 -26.45
N GLY A 135 -49.51 -39.86 -25.34
CA GLY A 135 -50.88 -40.32 -25.10
C GLY A 135 -51.99 -39.58 -25.86
N GLY A 136 -51.73 -38.36 -26.35
CA GLY A 136 -52.71 -37.54 -27.08
C GLY A 136 -52.94 -37.92 -28.55
N GLY A 137 -52.21 -38.88 -29.11
CA GLY A 137 -52.25 -39.23 -30.53
C GLY A 137 -53.33 -40.23 -30.96
N GLY A 138 -54.09 -40.80 -30.02
CA GLY A 138 -54.99 -41.93 -30.29
C GLY A 138 -56.46 -41.65 -29.99
N GLY A 139 -57.12 -40.78 -30.77
CA GLY A 139 -58.57 -40.64 -30.63
C GLY A 139 -59.25 -39.52 -31.42
N GLY A 140 -59.50 -39.76 -32.72
CA GLY A 140 -60.74 -39.32 -33.35
C GLY A 140 -60.81 -37.90 -33.94
N GLY A 141 -60.58 -37.83 -35.26
CA GLY A 141 -61.41 -37.07 -36.22
C GLY A 141 -61.54 -35.56 -36.04
N GLY A 142 -60.80 -34.80 -36.86
CA GLY A 142 -61.07 -33.36 -36.98
C GLY A 142 -60.11 -32.64 -37.91
N SER A 143 -60.58 -32.41 -39.13
CA SER A 143 -59.98 -31.59 -40.17
C SER A 143 -59.38 -30.26 -39.67
N GLY A 144 -58.11 -30.04 -40.04
CA GLY A 144 -57.55 -28.72 -40.38
C GLY A 144 -57.20 -27.77 -39.24
N SER A 145 -55.89 -27.55 -39.03
CA SER A 145 -55.32 -26.19 -39.01
C SER A 145 -53.80 -26.22 -38.89
N ARG A 146 -53.15 -25.52 -39.81
CA ARG A 146 -51.75 -25.07 -39.74
C ARG A 146 -51.49 -24.25 -38.47
N ARG A 147 -50.30 -24.37 -37.89
CA ARG A 147 -49.47 -23.34 -37.19
C ARG A 147 -48.20 -24.04 -36.65
N THR A 148 -47.01 -23.86 -37.22
CA THR A 148 -46.00 -22.80 -36.94
C THR A 148 -45.60 -22.67 -35.47
N GLY A 149 -44.29 -22.87 -35.19
CA GLY A 149 -43.62 -22.53 -33.92
C GLY A 149 -42.50 -23.53 -33.60
N GLN A 150 -41.31 -23.39 -34.18
CA GLN A 150 -40.16 -22.70 -33.57
C GLN A 150 -39.61 -23.45 -32.35
N SER A 151 -38.62 -24.31 -32.59
CA SER A 151 -37.75 -24.90 -31.55
C SER A 151 -36.34 -24.42 -31.85
N GLY A 152 -35.91 -23.40 -31.10
CA GLY A 152 -34.54 -22.88 -31.12
C GLY A 152 -33.61 -23.88 -30.47
N GLY A 153 -32.72 -24.47 -31.29
CA GLY A 153 -31.48 -25.05 -30.82
C GLY A 153 -30.47 -23.92 -30.69
N GLU A 154 -29.96 -23.71 -29.49
CA GLU A 154 -28.75 -22.91 -29.26
C GLU A 154 -27.61 -23.87 -28.97
N ASP A 155 -26.59 -23.74 -29.81
CA ASP A 155 -25.32 -24.45 -29.79
C ASP A 155 -24.55 -24.21 -28.49
N ALA A 156 -24.05 -25.28 -27.89
CA ALA A 156 -22.95 -25.23 -26.92
C ALA A 156 -21.82 -26.11 -27.47
N SER A 157 -21.14 -25.59 -28.47
CA SER A 157 -19.81 -26.03 -28.88
C SER A 157 -18.76 -25.52 -27.89
N GLU A 158 -17.70 -26.32 -27.76
CA GLU A 158 -16.39 -26.01 -27.15
C GLU A 158 -16.28 -26.17 -25.63
N SER A 159 -15.70 -27.29 -25.20
CA SER A 159 -14.28 -27.32 -24.83
C SER A 159 -13.94 -28.61 -24.09
N SER A 160 -12.92 -29.32 -24.58
CA SER A 160 -11.83 -29.94 -23.81
C SER A 160 -11.37 -31.24 -24.47
N ALA A 161 -10.38 -31.07 -25.33
CA ALA A 161 -9.43 -32.11 -25.65
C ALA A 161 -8.62 -32.44 -24.39
N ALA A 162 -8.53 -33.72 -24.03
CA ALA A 162 -7.44 -34.26 -23.24
C ALA A 162 -7.27 -35.75 -23.58
N ALA A 163 -6.10 -36.06 -24.12
CA ALA A 163 -5.61 -37.38 -24.43
C ALA A 163 -5.44 -38.26 -23.19
N VAL A 164 -5.85 -39.53 -23.26
CA VAL A 164 -5.24 -40.61 -22.46
C VAL A 164 -5.24 -41.92 -23.25
N ALA A 165 -4.03 -42.33 -23.60
CA ALA A 165 -3.45 -43.67 -23.64
C ALA A 165 -4.27 -44.88 -24.12
N ALA A 166 -3.70 -45.49 -25.15
CA ALA A 166 -3.79 -46.89 -25.51
C ALA A 166 -3.75 -47.84 -24.29
N TYR A 167 -4.72 -48.76 -24.26
CA TYR A 167 -4.52 -50.12 -23.78
C TYR A 167 -5.27 -51.07 -24.73
N ASP A 168 -4.46 -51.73 -25.55
CA ASP A 168 -4.79 -52.93 -26.30
C ASP A 168 -4.79 -54.09 -25.31
N ASP A 169 -5.96 -54.62 -24.98
CA ASP A 169 -6.06 -55.89 -24.26
C ASP A 169 -7.37 -56.61 -24.59
N SER A 170 -7.20 -57.70 -25.36
CA SER A 170 -7.69 -59.03 -25.01
C SER A 170 -8.80 -59.69 -25.86
N VAL A 171 -8.52 -60.99 -26.04
CA VAL A 171 -9.44 -62.14 -26.17
C VAL A 171 -9.83 -62.59 -27.58
N VAL A 172 -8.89 -63.36 -28.13
CA VAL A 172 -9.07 -64.69 -28.75
C VAL A 172 -10.41 -65.35 -28.39
N VAL A 173 -11.36 -65.35 -29.34
CA VAL A 173 -12.42 -66.37 -29.37
C VAL A 173 -12.14 -67.30 -30.53
N ALA A 174 -11.63 -68.47 -30.17
CA ALA A 174 -11.34 -69.59 -31.03
C ALA A 174 -12.58 -70.00 -31.83
N ALA A 175 -12.44 -69.99 -33.16
CA ALA A 175 -13.36 -70.66 -34.05
C ALA A 175 -13.25 -72.19 -33.83
N VAL A 176 -14.14 -72.72 -33.01
CA VAL A 176 -14.33 -74.16 -32.84
C VAL A 176 -15.04 -74.67 -34.09
N LEU A 177 -14.26 -75.30 -34.98
CA LEU A 177 -14.74 -76.33 -35.90
C LEU A 177 -15.48 -77.42 -35.13
N PRO A 178 -16.52 -78.02 -35.73
CA PRO A 178 -16.67 -79.47 -35.68
C PRO A 178 -16.27 -80.04 -37.03
N ALA A 179 -15.08 -80.63 -37.04
CA ALA A 179 -14.77 -81.75 -37.89
C ALA A 179 -15.75 -82.90 -37.60
N ALA A 180 -16.18 -83.60 -38.65
CA ALA A 180 -16.06 -85.06 -38.80
C ALA A 180 -17.22 -85.64 -39.62
N ALA A 181 -16.86 -86.28 -40.75
CA ALA A 181 -17.18 -87.65 -41.13
C ALA A 181 -17.21 -87.73 -42.67
N ALA A 182 -16.12 -88.11 -43.34
CA ALA A 182 -15.60 -89.48 -43.50
C ALA A 182 -16.35 -90.31 -44.57
N ALA A 183 -15.54 -90.95 -45.44
CA ALA A 183 -15.81 -91.90 -46.53
C ALA A 183 -15.86 -91.23 -47.92
N ARG A 184 -14.82 -91.24 -48.78
CA ARG A 184 -13.78 -92.23 -49.11
C ARG A 184 -14.34 -93.52 -49.74
N SER A 185 -13.77 -93.88 -50.90
CA SER A 185 -13.89 -95.15 -51.63
C SER A 185 -15.19 -95.33 -52.42
N GLY A 186 -15.21 -95.78 -53.67
CA GLY A 186 -14.22 -96.44 -54.51
C GLY A 186 -14.99 -97.08 -55.67
N GLY A 187 -14.28 -97.45 -56.74
CA GLY A 187 -14.87 -97.83 -58.01
C GLY A 187 -15.73 -99.09 -58.01
N GLY A 188 -16.36 -99.37 -59.15
CA GLY A 188 -16.73 -100.74 -59.48
C GLY A 188 -17.95 -100.92 -60.36
N ARG A 189 -17.71 -100.89 -61.67
CA ARG A 189 -18.28 -101.77 -62.71
C ARG A 189 -19.59 -102.51 -62.37
N GLY A 190 -20.58 -102.24 -63.23
CA GLY A 190 -21.00 -103.26 -64.19
C GLY A 190 -22.32 -103.97 -63.88
N GLY A 191 -23.17 -104.02 -64.90
CA GLY A 191 -23.98 -105.21 -65.15
C GLY A 191 -25.49 -104.99 -65.18
N SER A 192 -25.98 -104.88 -66.41
CA SER A 192 -27.03 -105.76 -66.93
C SER A 192 -28.42 -105.70 -66.29
N GLY A 193 -29.35 -105.19 -67.10
CA GLY A 193 -30.51 -105.99 -67.51
C GLY A 193 -31.76 -105.84 -66.65
N GLY A 194 -32.89 -105.57 -67.32
CA GLY A 194 -34.19 -105.73 -66.71
C GLY A 194 -35.20 -104.73 -67.21
N GLY A 195 -35.71 -104.99 -68.43
CA GLY A 195 -36.97 -104.38 -68.85
C GLY A 195 -38.06 -104.76 -67.85
N GLY A 196 -38.64 -103.75 -67.22
CA GLY A 196 -39.80 -103.88 -66.35
C GLY A 196 -40.62 -102.62 -66.54
N LYS A 197 -41.52 -102.66 -67.52
CA LYS A 197 -42.58 -101.68 -67.76
C LYS A 197 -43.55 -101.81 -66.57
N ALA A 198 -43.14 -101.35 -65.39
CA ALA A 198 -44.02 -101.20 -64.25
C ALA A 198 -45.01 -100.10 -64.65
N MET A 199 -46.28 -100.47 -64.82
CA MET A 199 -47.37 -99.51 -64.75
C MET A 199 -47.16 -98.76 -63.44
N SER A 200 -46.64 -97.53 -63.54
CA SER A 200 -46.55 -96.59 -62.45
C SER A 200 -47.97 -96.37 -61.97
N ASP A 201 -48.33 -97.07 -60.89
CA ASP A 201 -49.61 -96.95 -60.24
C ASP A 201 -49.78 -95.46 -59.92
N PRO A 202 -50.73 -94.74 -60.54
CA PRO A 202 -50.84 -93.29 -60.41
C PRO A 202 -50.98 -92.85 -58.94
N LEU A 203 -51.45 -93.76 -58.08
CA LEU A 203 -51.52 -93.60 -56.62
C LEU A 203 -50.14 -93.45 -55.94
N LEU A 204 -49.13 -94.21 -56.36
CA LEU A 204 -47.77 -94.11 -55.81
C LEU A 204 -47.11 -92.77 -56.17
N ILE A 205 -47.36 -92.25 -57.37
CA ILE A 205 -46.84 -90.93 -57.78
C ILE A 205 -47.50 -89.82 -56.97
N THR A 206 -48.81 -89.92 -56.70
CA THR A 206 -49.51 -88.94 -55.86
C THR A 206 -49.01 -88.97 -54.41
N GLU A 207 -48.81 -90.15 -53.82
CA GLU A 207 -48.28 -90.27 -52.45
C GLU A 207 -46.84 -89.76 -52.34
N LEU A 208 -46.01 -89.98 -53.36
CA LEU A 208 -44.64 -89.49 -53.41
C LEU A 208 -44.60 -87.96 -53.55
N ASN A 209 -45.49 -87.38 -54.36
CA ASN A 209 -45.64 -85.93 -54.47
C ASN A 209 -46.16 -85.30 -53.17
N GLU A 210 -47.11 -85.93 -52.49
CA GLU A 210 -47.59 -85.48 -51.18
C GLU A 210 -46.48 -85.56 -50.13
N SER A 211 -45.74 -86.67 -50.09
CA SER A 211 -44.59 -86.85 -49.18
C SER A 211 -43.51 -85.80 -49.43
N ARG A 212 -43.20 -85.50 -50.70
CA ARG A 212 -42.28 -84.40 -51.06
C ARG A 212 -42.78 -83.03 -50.60
N SER A 213 -44.08 -82.76 -50.74
CA SER A 213 -44.68 -81.51 -50.26
C SER A 213 -44.58 -81.38 -48.74
N ARG A 214 -44.84 -82.47 -48.00
CA ARG A 214 -44.67 -82.51 -46.54
C ARG A 214 -43.20 -82.31 -46.13
N ILE A 215 -42.26 -82.95 -46.82
CA ILE A 215 -40.82 -82.77 -46.56
C ILE A 215 -40.42 -81.30 -46.79
N ALA A 216 -40.80 -80.71 -47.93
CA ALA A 216 -40.50 -79.31 -48.22
C ALA A 216 -41.11 -78.35 -47.19
N HIS A 217 -42.32 -78.63 -46.69
CA HIS A 217 -42.93 -77.86 -45.62
C HIS A 217 -42.16 -77.99 -44.29
N LEU A 218 -41.76 -79.22 -43.92
CA LEU A 218 -40.94 -79.47 -42.72
C LEU A 218 -39.56 -78.81 -42.84
N GLU A 219 -38.93 -78.82 -44.01
CA GLU A 219 -37.67 -78.12 -44.27
C GLU A 219 -37.83 -76.61 -44.12
N SER A 220 -38.91 -76.03 -44.66
CA SER A 220 -39.25 -74.61 -44.48
C SER A 220 -39.47 -74.24 -43.01
N LEU A 221 -40.19 -75.09 -42.27
CA LEU A 221 -40.43 -74.90 -40.84
C LEU A 221 -39.13 -75.03 -40.02
N ASN A 222 -38.28 -76.00 -40.35
CA ASN A 222 -36.97 -76.17 -39.71
C ASN A 222 -36.05 -74.97 -40.00
N ALA A 223 -35.98 -74.49 -41.24
CA ALA A 223 -35.24 -73.28 -41.59
C ALA A 223 -35.76 -72.04 -40.85
N SER A 224 -37.09 -71.92 -40.70
CA SER A 224 -37.72 -70.85 -39.92
C SER A 224 -37.35 -70.94 -38.44
N LEU A 225 -37.42 -72.13 -37.83
CA LEU A 225 -37.03 -72.35 -36.43
C LEU A 225 -35.54 -72.07 -36.21
N GLN A 226 -34.67 -72.54 -37.10
CA GLN A 226 -33.23 -72.23 -37.05
C GLN A 226 -32.96 -70.73 -37.13
N GLY A 227 -33.66 -70.02 -38.03
CA GLY A 227 -33.57 -68.56 -38.12
C GLY A 227 -34.02 -67.86 -36.83
N ARG A 228 -35.07 -68.36 -36.18
CA ARG A 228 -35.52 -67.86 -34.86
C ARG A 228 -34.50 -68.15 -33.76
N CYS A 229 -33.89 -69.33 -33.74
CA CYS A 229 -32.84 -69.67 -32.76
C CYS A 229 -31.63 -68.74 -32.90
N VAL A 230 -31.12 -68.53 -34.11
CA VAL A 230 -29.99 -67.61 -34.37
C VAL A 230 -30.34 -66.18 -33.96
N ASN A 231 -31.57 -65.72 -34.23
CA ASN A 231 -32.01 -64.39 -33.81
C ASN A 231 -32.12 -64.27 -32.28
N LEU A 232 -32.61 -65.30 -31.60
CA LEU A 232 -32.67 -65.35 -30.13
C LEU A 232 -31.26 -65.36 -29.51
N GLU A 233 -30.32 -66.12 -30.08
CA GLU A 233 -28.92 -66.15 -29.64
C GLU A 233 -28.25 -64.78 -29.79
N ARG A 234 -28.46 -64.10 -30.93
CA ARG A 234 -27.97 -62.73 -31.15
C ARG A 234 -28.60 -61.75 -30.15
N SER A 235 -29.92 -61.82 -29.96
CA SER A 235 -30.61 -60.94 -29.00
C SER A 235 -30.11 -61.17 -27.57
N HIS A 236 -29.89 -62.43 -27.18
CA HIS A 236 -29.31 -62.76 -25.87
C HIS A 236 -27.88 -62.23 -25.72
N ALA A 237 -27.04 -62.34 -26.75
CA ALA A 237 -25.69 -61.77 -26.74
C ALA A 237 -25.69 -60.25 -26.58
N VAL A 238 -26.61 -59.54 -27.27
CA VAL A 238 -26.79 -58.09 -27.12
C VAL A 238 -27.22 -57.74 -25.70
N LEU A 239 -28.22 -58.44 -25.14
CA LEU A 239 -28.68 -58.20 -23.77
C LEU A 239 -27.58 -58.44 -22.72
N MET A 240 -26.74 -59.47 -22.91
CA MET A 240 -25.61 -59.71 -22.03
C MET A 240 -24.55 -58.61 -22.13
N HIS A 241 -24.32 -58.08 -23.32
CA HIS A 241 -23.42 -56.94 -23.51
C HIS A 241 -23.97 -55.67 -22.83
N GLU A 242 -25.25 -55.35 -23.02
CA GLU A 242 -25.93 -54.24 -22.36
C GLU A 242 -25.93 -54.40 -20.82
N GLN A 243 -26.12 -55.61 -20.31
CA GLN A 243 -26.01 -55.87 -18.89
C GLN A 243 -24.58 -55.61 -18.37
N GLN A 244 -23.56 -55.95 -19.15
CA GLN A 244 -22.18 -55.72 -18.75
C GLN A 244 -21.81 -54.22 -18.83
N THR A 245 -22.27 -53.49 -19.85
CA THR A 245 -22.01 -52.05 -19.97
C THR A 245 -22.70 -51.28 -18.85
N THR A 246 -23.93 -51.63 -18.48
CA THR A 246 -24.64 -51.02 -17.34
C THR A 246 -23.97 -51.34 -16.00
N LYS A 247 -23.47 -52.57 -15.80
CA LYS A 247 -22.67 -52.92 -14.60
C LYS A 247 -21.39 -52.08 -14.51
N ASN A 248 -20.66 -51.93 -15.62
CA ASN A 248 -19.46 -51.10 -15.66
C ASN A 248 -19.77 -49.62 -15.41
N ALA A 249 -20.85 -49.09 -15.98
CA ALA A 249 -21.31 -47.73 -15.73
C ALA A 249 -21.68 -47.50 -14.25
N CYS A 250 -22.37 -48.46 -13.62
CA CYS A 250 -22.68 -48.40 -12.19
C CYS A 250 -21.41 -48.39 -11.33
N ALA A 251 -20.42 -49.22 -11.66
CA ALA A 251 -19.14 -49.25 -10.95
C ALA A 251 -18.37 -47.93 -11.09
N ASN A 252 -18.35 -47.33 -12.29
CA ASN A 252 -17.72 -46.04 -12.53
C ASN A 252 -18.41 -44.92 -11.73
N MET A 253 -19.75 -44.84 -11.76
CA MET A 253 -20.50 -43.86 -10.96
C MET A 253 -20.25 -44.02 -9.45
N GLN A 254 -20.09 -45.26 -8.95
CA GLN A 254 -19.75 -45.50 -7.55
C GLN A 254 -18.34 -44.99 -7.19
N LEU A 255 -17.36 -45.14 -8.09
CA LEU A 255 -16.02 -44.59 -7.91
C LEU A 255 -16.04 -43.06 -7.93
N GLU A 256 -16.74 -42.45 -8.89
CA GLU A 256 -16.90 -40.99 -8.97
C GLU A 256 -17.56 -40.42 -7.70
N LEU A 257 -18.61 -41.08 -7.18
CA LEU A 257 -19.24 -40.68 -5.92
C LEU A 257 -18.25 -40.75 -4.74
N ARG A 258 -17.40 -41.78 -4.68
CA ARG A 258 -16.38 -41.93 -3.63
C ARG A 258 -15.31 -40.85 -3.73
N MET A 259 -14.84 -40.53 -4.93
CA MET A 259 -13.86 -39.46 -5.15
C MET A 259 -14.46 -38.11 -4.77
N SER A 260 -15.68 -37.81 -5.23
CA SER A 260 -16.38 -36.58 -4.87
C SER A 260 -16.57 -36.43 -3.36
N ARG A 261 -16.95 -37.51 -2.65
CA ARG A 261 -17.00 -37.50 -1.17
C ARG A 261 -15.65 -37.17 -0.55
N MET A 262 -14.57 -37.82 -0.99
CA MET A 262 -13.22 -37.55 -0.48
C MET A 262 -12.79 -36.09 -0.74
N GLU A 263 -13.08 -35.54 -1.91
CA GLU A 263 -12.80 -34.15 -2.25
C GLU A 263 -13.59 -33.17 -1.37
N THR A 264 -14.88 -33.44 -1.12
CA THR A 264 -15.70 -32.61 -0.21
C THR A 264 -15.22 -32.68 1.24
N GLU A 265 -14.80 -33.85 1.72
CA GLU A 265 -14.22 -34.02 3.06
C GLU A 265 -12.87 -33.30 3.19
N HIS A 266 -12.05 -33.34 2.14
CA HIS A 266 -10.78 -32.60 2.09
C HIS A 266 -11.02 -31.09 2.09
N ALA A 267 -11.95 -30.59 1.26
CA ALA A 267 -12.35 -29.19 1.25
C ALA A 267 -12.87 -28.73 2.62
N SER A 268 -13.69 -29.55 3.28
CA SER A 268 -14.23 -29.27 4.62
C SER A 268 -13.15 -29.25 5.72
N ARG A 269 -12.11 -30.09 5.61
CA ARG A 269 -10.93 -30.02 6.49
C ARG A 269 -10.13 -28.74 6.28
N CYS A 270 -9.86 -28.40 5.02
CA CYS A 270 -9.16 -27.16 4.67
C CYS A 270 -9.92 -25.91 5.15
N LEU A 271 -11.26 -25.90 5.08
CA LEU A 271 -12.07 -24.80 5.62
C LEU A 271 -11.91 -24.67 7.15
N ARG A 272 -11.98 -25.78 7.89
CA ARG A 272 -11.78 -25.76 9.35
C ARG A 272 -10.37 -25.31 9.76
N GLU A 273 -9.34 -25.69 9.01
CA GLU A 273 -7.98 -25.20 9.22
C GLU A 273 -7.88 -23.69 9.01
N LYS A 274 -8.54 -23.16 7.96
CA LYS A 274 -8.59 -21.72 7.71
C LYS A 274 -9.37 -20.96 8.80
N GLU A 275 -10.48 -21.51 9.28
CA GLU A 275 -11.23 -20.94 10.41
C GLU A 275 -10.36 -20.87 11.67
N ALA A 276 -9.56 -21.91 11.94
CA ALA A 276 -8.62 -21.92 13.06
C ALA A 276 -7.53 -20.83 12.91
N ILE A 277 -6.96 -20.67 11.72
CA ILE A 277 -5.98 -19.61 11.42
C ILE A 277 -6.60 -18.22 11.61
N VAL A 278 -7.83 -17.99 11.14
CA VAL A 278 -8.52 -16.71 11.33
C VAL A 278 -8.77 -16.42 12.80
N ALA A 279 -9.15 -17.44 13.59
CA ALA A 279 -9.31 -17.29 15.03
C ALA A 279 -7.99 -16.92 15.74
N GLU A 280 -6.87 -17.54 15.35
CA GLU A 280 -5.54 -17.21 15.86
C GLU A 280 -5.13 -15.77 15.51
N MET A 281 -5.30 -15.36 14.25
CA MET A 281 -5.05 -13.99 13.81
C MET A 281 -5.89 -12.96 14.59
N GLN A 282 -7.15 -13.28 14.91
CA GLN A 282 -7.99 -12.40 15.72
C GLN A 282 -7.45 -12.24 17.15
N LEU A 283 -6.93 -13.32 17.76
CA LEU A 283 -6.29 -13.26 19.08
C LEU A 283 -5.02 -12.38 19.06
N GLU A 284 -4.22 -12.44 17.99
CA GLU A 284 -3.05 -11.56 17.82
C GLU A 284 -3.46 -10.09 17.69
N ILE A 285 -4.48 -9.80 16.88
CA ILE A 285 -5.04 -8.44 16.73
C ILE A 285 -5.51 -7.92 18.09
N ASP A 286 -6.24 -8.73 18.86
CA ASP A 286 -6.71 -8.35 20.19
C ASP A 286 -5.55 -8.08 21.16
N LEU A 287 -4.49 -8.89 21.10
CA LEU A 287 -3.29 -8.71 21.92
C LEU A 287 -2.55 -7.41 21.57
N VAL A 288 -2.31 -7.16 20.28
CA VAL A 288 -1.66 -5.93 19.80
C VAL A 288 -2.50 -4.71 20.15
N THR A 289 -3.82 -4.79 19.99
CA THR A 289 -4.75 -3.70 20.34
C THR A 289 -4.70 -3.39 21.82
N ARG A 290 -4.73 -4.41 22.70
CA ARG A 290 -4.59 -4.22 24.15
C ARG A 290 -3.24 -3.62 24.51
N SER A 291 -2.16 -4.11 23.91
CA SER A 291 -0.80 -3.58 24.13
C SER A 291 -0.69 -2.09 23.73
N ALA A 292 -1.30 -1.71 22.60
CA ALA A 292 -1.33 -0.33 22.13
C ALA A 292 -2.16 0.58 23.06
N VAL A 293 -3.32 0.11 23.54
CA VAL A 293 -4.14 0.83 24.53
C VAL A 293 -3.36 1.03 25.83
N ASP A 294 -2.66 0.01 26.32
CA ASP A 294 -1.83 0.11 27.53
C ASP A 294 -0.65 1.05 27.34
N ALA A 295 0.00 1.04 26.17
CA ALA A 295 1.07 1.97 25.85
C ALA A 295 0.58 3.43 25.84
N ASN A 296 -0.57 3.69 25.23
CA ASN A 296 -1.20 5.01 25.22
C ASN A 296 -1.59 5.47 26.62
N ARG A 297 -2.12 4.56 27.45
CA ARG A 297 -2.43 4.82 28.86
C ARG A 297 -1.18 5.24 29.64
N ARG A 298 -0.08 4.49 29.54
CA ARG A 298 1.19 4.85 30.21
C ARG A 298 1.76 6.17 29.70
N ALA A 299 1.61 6.46 28.41
CA ALA A 299 2.05 7.75 27.85
C ALA A 299 1.23 8.93 28.40
N ALA A 300 -0.09 8.76 28.55
CA ALA A 300 -0.96 9.75 29.18
C ALA A 300 -0.60 9.97 30.66
N GLU A 301 -0.44 8.89 31.43
CA GLU A 301 0.00 8.94 32.83
C GLU A 301 1.38 9.64 32.96
N GLY A 302 2.31 9.37 32.04
CA GLY A 302 3.62 10.02 32.01
C GLY A 302 3.55 11.52 31.67
N MET A 303 2.62 11.94 30.82
CA MET A 303 2.39 13.35 30.49
C MET A 303 1.80 14.11 31.68
N GLU A 304 0.85 13.53 32.40
CA GLU A 304 0.29 14.11 33.63
C GLU A 304 1.37 14.29 34.70
N ALA A 305 2.23 13.28 34.90
CA ALA A 305 3.36 13.39 35.83
C ALA A 305 4.35 14.49 35.44
N ALA A 306 4.63 14.66 34.14
CA ALA A 306 5.52 15.72 33.64
C ALA A 306 4.91 17.13 33.83
N ILE A 307 3.59 17.28 33.66
CA ILE A 307 2.88 18.53 33.94
C ILE A 307 2.95 18.84 35.44
N GLY A 308 2.72 17.84 36.31
CA GLY A 308 2.88 17.99 37.76
C GLY A 308 4.28 18.49 38.14
N ALA A 309 5.33 17.84 37.63
CA ALA A 309 6.72 18.23 37.89
C ALA A 309 7.07 19.65 37.39
N ARG A 310 6.44 20.09 36.29
CA ARG A 310 6.61 21.47 35.79
C ARG A 310 5.96 22.49 36.74
N ASN A 311 4.75 22.22 37.20
CA ASN A 311 4.05 23.10 38.15
C ASN A 311 4.82 23.21 39.47
N ASP A 312 5.36 22.10 39.98
CA ASP A 312 6.19 22.08 41.18
C ASP A 312 7.47 22.91 40.99
N ARG A 313 8.10 22.84 39.81
CA ARG A 313 9.27 23.65 39.49
C ARG A 313 8.94 25.14 39.42
N GLU A 314 7.86 25.52 38.75
CA GLU A 314 7.41 26.91 38.68
C GLU A 314 7.09 27.45 40.09
N TYR A 315 6.55 26.60 40.98
CA TYR A 315 6.34 26.94 42.38
C TYR A 315 7.66 27.15 43.14
N VAL A 316 8.66 26.28 42.96
CA VAL A 316 10.00 26.42 43.56
C VAL A 316 10.69 27.69 43.06
N ASP A 317 10.71 27.93 41.75
CA ASP A 317 11.31 29.14 41.15
C ASP A 317 10.63 30.41 41.72
N GLY A 318 9.30 30.37 41.92
CA GLY A 318 8.55 31.45 42.56
C GLY A 318 8.89 31.66 44.04
N LEU A 319 9.23 30.60 44.78
CA LEU A 319 9.73 30.70 46.15
C LEU A 319 11.15 31.25 46.20
N GLU A 320 12.03 30.79 45.31
CA GLU A 320 13.41 31.27 45.20
C GLU A 320 13.43 32.77 44.90
N ALA A 321 12.62 33.24 43.95
CA ALA A 321 12.49 34.67 43.64
C ALA A 321 12.05 35.50 44.86
N LYS A 322 11.12 34.99 45.68
CA LYS A 322 10.70 35.65 46.93
C LYS A 322 11.81 35.68 47.97
N VAL A 323 12.59 34.60 48.09
CA VAL A 323 13.75 34.54 49.00
C VAL A 323 14.82 35.54 48.57
N THR A 324 15.14 35.61 47.28
CA THR A 324 16.09 36.61 46.75
C THR A 324 15.60 38.03 47.01
N ALA A 325 14.32 38.33 46.74
CA ALA A 325 13.76 39.65 47.02
C ALA A 325 13.82 40.01 48.53
N LEU A 326 13.57 39.04 49.42
CA LEU A 326 13.72 39.23 50.87
C LEU A 326 15.18 39.47 51.28
N GLN A 327 16.13 38.77 50.67
CA GLN A 327 17.57 38.97 50.91
C GLN A 327 18.03 40.35 50.44
N GLU A 328 17.63 40.78 49.25
CA GLU A 328 17.92 42.12 48.72
C GLU A 328 17.30 43.21 49.60
N TRP A 329 16.05 43.04 50.04
CA TRP A 329 15.41 43.96 50.96
C TRP A 329 16.14 44.04 52.31
N ALA A 330 16.58 42.91 52.85
CA ALA A 330 17.37 42.88 54.09
C ALA A 330 18.71 43.62 53.93
N LEU A 331 19.43 43.39 52.82
CA LEU A 331 20.68 44.10 52.51
C LEU A 331 20.44 45.61 52.36
N ALA A 332 19.43 46.01 51.59
CA ALA A 332 19.05 47.42 51.42
C ALA A 332 18.67 48.07 52.77
N SER A 333 17.96 47.34 53.64
CA SER A 333 17.63 47.80 54.99
C SER A 333 18.88 48.01 55.85
N THR A 334 19.87 47.09 55.78
CA THR A 334 21.13 47.25 56.51
C THR A 334 21.97 48.43 56.02
N GLU A 335 22.05 48.64 54.69
CA GLU A 335 22.79 49.76 54.11
C GLU A 335 22.10 51.10 54.41
N SER A 336 20.78 51.15 54.37
CA SER A 336 20.00 52.32 54.79
C SER A 336 20.26 52.69 56.25
N LYS A 337 20.29 51.71 57.16
CA LYS A 337 20.66 51.91 58.58
C LYS A 337 22.10 52.41 58.72
N ARG A 338 23.05 51.89 57.94
CA ARG A 338 24.46 52.32 57.92
C ARG A 338 24.57 53.79 57.50
N LEU A 339 23.97 54.15 56.38
CA LEU A 339 23.96 55.52 55.84
C LEU A 339 23.30 56.52 56.80
N THR A 340 22.19 56.12 57.43
CA THR A 340 21.53 56.94 58.45
C THR A 340 22.44 57.16 59.66
N SER A 341 23.13 56.13 60.11
CA SER A 341 24.10 56.23 61.22
C SER A 341 25.28 57.14 60.87
N GLU A 342 25.83 57.03 59.65
CA GLU A 342 26.88 57.93 59.15
C GLU A 342 26.42 59.39 59.11
N ARG A 343 25.19 59.65 58.63
CA ARG A 343 24.60 61.00 58.63
C ARG A 343 24.45 61.57 60.03
N CYS A 344 23.91 60.79 60.98
CA CYS A 344 23.80 61.21 62.38
C CYS A 344 25.17 61.58 62.95
N ARG A 345 26.19 60.75 62.71
CA ARG A 345 27.56 61.00 63.18
C ARG A 345 28.17 62.26 62.55
N GLY A 346 27.94 62.49 61.27
CA GLY A 346 28.38 63.71 60.58
C GLY A 346 27.69 64.97 61.12
N LEU A 347 26.39 64.90 61.39
CA LEU A 347 25.65 66.00 62.03
C LEU A 347 26.16 66.27 63.45
N GLU A 348 26.41 65.24 64.25
CA GLU A 348 27.02 65.38 65.59
C GLU A 348 28.38 66.09 65.55
N MET A 349 29.23 65.79 64.55
CA MET A 349 30.51 66.50 64.39
C MET A 349 30.30 67.98 64.03
N ARG A 350 29.41 68.29 63.08
CA ARG A 350 29.11 69.67 62.70
C ARG A 350 28.50 70.48 63.84
N VAL A 351 27.64 69.86 64.66
CA VAL A 351 27.09 70.50 65.87
C VAL A 351 28.22 70.83 66.83
N LYS A 352 29.16 69.91 67.09
CA LYS A 352 30.33 70.19 67.93
C LYS A 352 31.21 71.31 67.37
N GLU A 353 31.44 71.35 66.06
CA GLU A 353 32.18 72.44 65.39
C GLU A 353 31.47 73.79 65.59
N LEU A 354 30.15 73.84 65.35
CA LEU A 354 29.34 75.03 65.55
C LEU A 354 29.33 75.47 67.02
N GLU A 355 29.18 74.56 67.97
CA GLU A 355 29.30 74.85 69.40
C GLU A 355 30.68 75.39 69.78
N GLY A 356 31.74 74.89 69.13
CA GLY A 356 33.10 75.41 69.27
C GLY A 356 33.23 76.83 68.72
N ALA A 357 32.72 77.07 67.52
CA ALA A 357 32.71 78.39 66.87
C ALA A 357 31.87 79.41 67.66
N ILE A 358 30.71 79.03 68.16
CA ILE A 358 29.86 79.86 69.03
C ILE A 358 30.57 80.18 70.35
N ARG A 359 31.30 79.23 70.93
CA ARG A 359 32.13 79.48 72.12
C ARG A 359 33.26 80.49 71.83
N GLN A 360 33.91 80.39 70.68
CA GLN A 360 34.92 81.36 70.25
C GLN A 360 34.34 82.75 69.95
N LEU A 361 33.16 82.81 69.33
CA LEU A 361 32.41 84.05 69.11
C LEU A 361 31.96 84.69 70.43
N HIS A 362 31.48 83.91 71.41
CA HIS A 362 31.16 84.45 72.73
C HIS A 362 32.40 84.90 73.53
N ALA A 363 33.55 84.26 73.32
CA ALA A 363 34.83 84.70 73.90
C ALA A 363 35.38 85.97 73.22
N SER A 364 34.94 86.30 72.00
CA SER A 364 35.39 87.48 71.24
C SER A 364 34.35 88.60 71.15
N SER A 365 33.08 88.34 71.48
CA SER A 365 31.96 89.28 71.42
C SER A 365 31.54 89.73 72.83
N GLY A 366 32.49 90.37 73.51
CA GLY A 366 32.26 91.15 74.73
C GLY A 366 32.18 92.64 74.42
N ARG A 367 31.35 93.09 73.46
CA ARG A 367 30.92 94.49 73.28
C ARG A 367 29.88 94.65 72.15
N GLY A 368 28.74 95.26 72.47
CA GLY A 368 27.76 95.85 71.54
C GLY A 368 26.63 94.90 71.15
N ASP A 369 25.40 95.02 71.66
CA ASP A 369 24.39 96.09 71.47
C ASP A 369 23.55 95.90 70.18
N GLY A 370 22.26 95.57 70.39
CA GLY A 370 21.11 96.19 69.73
C GLY A 370 20.69 95.81 68.28
N GLY A 371 19.42 95.39 68.15
CA GLY A 371 18.54 95.67 66.98
C GLY A 371 18.45 94.55 65.92
N ALA A 372 17.32 93.87 65.65
CA ALA A 372 15.97 94.29 65.20
C ALA A 372 15.83 94.39 63.65
N LEU A 373 14.76 93.74 63.13
CA LEU A 373 14.16 93.84 61.77
C LEU A 373 14.98 93.15 60.64
N ALA A 374 14.44 92.61 59.54
CA ALA A 374 13.13 92.72 58.90
C ALA A 374 12.90 91.52 57.96
N GLU A 375 11.63 91.32 57.60
CA GLU A 375 11.12 90.49 56.51
C GLU A 375 11.81 90.76 55.16
N SER A 376 11.93 89.73 54.31
CA SER A 376 11.98 89.91 52.85
C SER A 376 11.40 88.68 52.17
N ASP A 377 10.17 88.88 51.73
CA ASP A 377 9.41 88.14 50.74
C ASP A 377 10.03 88.29 49.32
N GLY A 378 9.72 87.35 48.42
CA GLY A 378 9.89 87.51 46.98
C GLY A 378 10.76 86.45 46.26
N GLY A 379 10.13 85.69 45.35
CA GLY A 379 10.82 85.16 44.16
C GLY A 379 10.40 83.77 43.65
N ASP A 380 9.26 83.70 42.96
CA ASP A 380 8.77 82.68 42.00
C ASP A 380 9.78 82.42 40.84
N PRO A 381 9.46 81.69 39.73
CA PRO A 381 8.88 80.36 39.49
C PRO A 381 9.73 79.53 38.47
N PHE A 382 9.82 78.18 38.48
CA PHE A 382 10.30 77.45 37.28
C PHE A 382 9.87 75.95 37.22
N HIS A 383 9.03 75.64 36.21
CA HIS A 383 8.87 74.35 35.50
C HIS A 383 10.19 73.94 34.76
N PRO A 384 10.40 72.82 34.00
CA PRO A 384 9.53 71.73 33.44
C PRO A 384 10.25 70.33 33.60
N PRO A 385 10.11 69.25 32.77
CA PRO A 385 9.26 69.02 31.59
C PRO A 385 8.51 67.66 31.47
N ASP A 386 7.48 67.72 30.63
CA ASP A 386 6.94 66.60 29.85
C ASP A 386 8.02 65.96 28.96
N VAL A 387 8.04 64.63 28.91
CA VAL A 387 8.75 63.87 27.87
C VAL A 387 7.76 63.06 27.05
N VAL A 388 7.69 63.49 25.80
CA VAL A 388 7.10 62.90 24.60
C VAL A 388 7.70 61.52 24.30
N VAL A 389 6.87 60.51 23.99
CA VAL A 389 7.29 59.40 23.12
C VAL A 389 6.24 59.20 22.03
N GLY A 390 6.66 59.53 20.82
CA GLY A 390 5.87 59.54 19.60
C GLY A 390 5.56 58.16 19.03
N GLY A 391 4.49 58.13 18.23
CA GLY A 391 4.14 57.02 17.37
C GLY A 391 4.99 56.95 16.11
N TRP A 392 4.98 55.78 15.48
CA TRP A 392 5.41 55.58 14.10
C TRP A 392 4.34 54.78 13.34
N ARG A 393 3.80 55.42 12.31
CA ARG A 393 3.05 54.80 11.21
C ARG A 393 4.01 54.02 10.31
N PRO A 394 3.50 53.09 9.49
CA PRO A 394 3.96 53.03 8.11
C PRO A 394 2.84 53.22 7.08
N VAL A 395 3.28 53.73 5.93
CA VAL A 395 2.53 54.32 4.83
C VAL A 395 2.86 53.56 3.53
N HIS A 396 1.84 53.42 2.67
CA HIS A 396 1.78 53.15 1.22
C HIS A 396 2.22 51.80 0.58
N ALA A 397 1.36 51.39 -0.37
CA ALA A 397 1.43 50.32 -1.38
C ALA A 397 2.22 50.79 -2.64
N PRO A 398 2.54 49.94 -3.67
CA PRO A 398 1.55 49.48 -4.68
C PRO A 398 1.86 48.13 -5.41
N GLY A 399 0.97 47.70 -6.33
CA GLY A 399 1.21 46.79 -7.49
C GLY A 399 0.77 45.31 -7.30
N SER A 400 -0.33 44.81 -7.91
CA SER A 400 -0.53 44.38 -9.32
C SER A 400 0.39 43.21 -9.73
N GLY A 401 -0.03 42.04 -10.23
CA GLY A 401 -1.31 41.55 -10.71
C GLY A 401 -1.29 40.02 -10.97
N SER A 402 -2.44 39.51 -11.43
CA SER A 402 -2.75 38.14 -11.87
C SER A 402 -1.93 37.74 -13.12
N VAL A 403 -1.71 36.47 -13.51
CA VAL A 403 -2.65 35.55 -14.18
C VAL A 403 -1.98 34.16 -14.34
N ALA A 404 -2.77 33.10 -14.20
CA ALA A 404 -2.45 31.73 -14.64
C ALA A 404 -3.02 31.47 -16.06
N GLY A 405 -2.34 30.67 -16.90
CA GLY A 405 -2.97 30.12 -18.10
C GLY A 405 -2.05 29.58 -19.20
N SER A 406 -1.87 28.26 -19.18
CA SER A 406 -1.93 27.32 -20.33
C SER A 406 -1.03 27.49 -21.58
N SER A 407 -0.23 26.43 -21.79
CA SER A 407 -0.11 25.61 -23.01
C SER A 407 0.40 26.19 -24.33
N GLN A 408 1.40 25.49 -24.87
CA GLN A 408 1.79 25.39 -26.29
C GLN A 408 2.36 26.66 -26.93
N GLY A 409 3.65 26.91 -26.67
CA GLY A 409 4.52 27.69 -27.54
C GLY A 409 5.94 27.13 -27.39
N GLY A 410 6.61 26.81 -28.49
CA GLY A 410 8.00 26.36 -28.46
C GLY A 410 8.86 27.50 -27.92
N ASP A 411 9.36 27.36 -26.70
CA ASP A 411 10.34 28.26 -26.13
C ASP A 411 11.66 27.99 -26.87
N ASP A 412 12.14 28.95 -27.66
CA ASP A 412 13.43 28.91 -28.39
C ASP A 412 14.66 28.77 -27.44
N ARG A 413 14.42 28.64 -26.13
CA ARG A 413 15.41 28.51 -25.05
C ARG A 413 15.65 27.07 -24.58
N GLU A 414 14.86 26.10 -25.07
CA GLU A 414 15.05 24.68 -24.79
C GLU A 414 15.78 24.00 -25.94
N ARG A 415 16.99 23.50 -25.67
CA ARG A 415 17.76 22.68 -26.63
C ARG A 415 17.73 21.23 -26.19
N ASN A 416 17.02 20.38 -26.93
CA ASN A 416 16.99 18.94 -26.67
C ASN A 416 18.37 18.33 -26.97
N LEU A 417 19.04 17.80 -25.94
CA LEU A 417 20.33 17.13 -26.07
C LEU A 417 20.15 15.72 -26.62
N TRP A 418 19.17 14.98 -26.11
CA TRP A 418 18.76 13.67 -26.62
C TRP A 418 17.44 13.22 -26.00
N THR A 419 16.77 12.32 -26.71
CA THR A 419 15.58 11.58 -26.26
C THR A 419 15.91 10.09 -26.21
N ARG A 420 15.57 9.43 -25.09
CA ARG A 420 15.65 7.98 -24.93
C ARG A 420 14.31 7.43 -24.50
N SER A 421 13.85 6.39 -25.19
CA SER A 421 12.67 5.62 -24.82
C SER A 421 13.04 4.16 -24.62
N SER A 422 12.50 3.52 -23.59
CA SER A 422 12.69 2.10 -23.36
C SER A 422 11.52 1.49 -22.61
N SER A 423 11.56 0.16 -22.46
CA SER A 423 10.61 -0.59 -21.65
C SER A 423 11.34 -1.54 -20.70
N LEU A 424 10.90 -1.58 -19.45
CA LEU A 424 11.45 -2.46 -18.42
C LEU A 424 10.34 -3.23 -17.73
N VAL A 425 10.52 -4.54 -17.55
CA VAL A 425 9.60 -5.37 -16.74
C VAL A 425 10.14 -5.46 -15.32
N VAL A 426 9.38 -4.98 -14.34
CA VAL A 426 9.73 -5.06 -12.91
C VAL A 426 8.79 -6.04 -12.22
N GLY A 427 9.32 -7.20 -11.82
CA GLY A 427 8.57 -8.23 -11.10
C GLY A 427 8.07 -7.77 -9.73
N ALA A 428 7.13 -8.50 -9.14
CA ALA A 428 6.70 -8.26 -7.76
C ALA A 428 7.90 -8.45 -6.81
N GLY A 429 8.09 -7.54 -5.86
CA GLY A 429 9.24 -7.61 -4.95
C GLY A 429 10.58 -7.16 -5.56
N MET A 430 10.60 -6.72 -6.83
CA MET A 430 11.84 -6.37 -7.53
C MET A 430 12.03 -4.85 -7.66
N VAL A 431 13.29 -4.46 -7.87
CA VAL A 431 13.69 -3.10 -8.23
C VAL A 431 14.34 -3.14 -9.61
N GLY A 432 13.76 -2.42 -10.54
CA GLY A 432 14.34 -2.18 -11.86
C GLY A 432 15.08 -0.85 -11.88
N HIS A 433 16.16 -0.76 -12.67
CA HIS A 433 16.85 0.51 -12.86
C HIS A 433 17.29 0.70 -14.32
N ALA A 434 17.51 1.95 -14.71
CA ALA A 434 18.10 2.31 -16.00
C ALA A 434 19.13 3.42 -15.77
N LEU A 435 20.33 3.23 -16.33
CA LEU A 435 21.40 4.21 -16.31
C LEU A 435 21.27 5.14 -17.52
N LEU A 436 21.28 6.44 -17.27
CA LEU A 436 21.25 7.47 -18.29
C LEU A 436 22.51 8.30 -18.18
N GLU A 437 23.27 8.38 -19.26
CA GLU A 437 24.48 9.18 -19.37
C GLU A 437 24.23 10.31 -20.35
N LEU A 438 24.75 11.49 -20.01
CA LEU A 438 24.70 12.63 -20.90
C LEU A 438 25.63 12.45 -22.11
N GLY A 439 26.68 11.63 -21.95
CA GLY A 439 27.68 11.36 -22.97
C GLY A 439 28.53 12.60 -23.29
N ASN A 440 28.85 12.77 -24.57
CA ASN A 440 29.65 13.90 -25.08
C ASN A 440 28.80 15.12 -25.46
N ALA A 441 27.62 15.29 -24.85
CA ALA A 441 26.75 16.43 -25.13
C ALA A 441 27.47 17.72 -24.74
N HIS A 442 27.56 18.67 -25.67
CA HIS A 442 28.07 20.00 -25.40
C HIS A 442 27.01 20.79 -24.64
N ILE A 443 27.35 21.27 -23.45
CA ILE A 443 26.51 22.11 -22.58
C ILE A 443 27.22 23.45 -22.47
N GLU A 444 26.53 24.52 -22.83
CA GLU A 444 27.09 25.86 -22.73
C GLU A 444 27.12 26.33 -21.26
N PRO A 445 28.06 27.21 -20.86
CA PRO A 445 28.19 27.64 -19.46
C PRO A 445 26.94 28.34 -18.89
N TYR A 446 26.09 28.87 -19.77
CA TYR A 446 24.83 29.56 -19.44
C TYR A 446 23.61 28.64 -19.51
N GLU A 447 23.79 27.35 -19.81
CA GLU A 447 22.72 26.37 -19.85
C GLU A 447 22.70 25.51 -18.58
N THR A 448 21.51 25.07 -18.18
CA THR A 448 21.35 24.00 -17.19
C THR A 448 20.64 22.81 -17.80
N VAL A 449 21.08 21.61 -17.42
CA VAL A 449 20.47 20.38 -17.91
C VAL A 449 19.32 19.97 -17.01
N VAL A 450 18.15 19.86 -17.62
CA VAL A 450 16.93 19.35 -17.05
C VAL A 450 16.63 17.98 -17.65
N LEU A 451 16.29 17.03 -16.80
CA LEU A 451 15.78 15.73 -17.20
C LEU A 451 14.25 15.78 -17.22
N ARG A 452 13.65 15.72 -18.40
CA ARG A 452 12.21 15.62 -18.61
C ARG A 452 11.87 14.14 -18.77
N TRP A 453 10.99 13.60 -17.94
CA TRP A 453 10.62 12.19 -17.98
C TRP A 453 9.10 12.05 -18.11
N LYS A 454 8.69 11.00 -18.80
CA LYS A 454 7.28 10.66 -19.03
C LYS A 454 7.12 9.14 -19.06
N PHE A 455 6.06 8.65 -18.44
CA PHE A 455 5.69 7.24 -18.49
C PHE A 455 4.48 7.02 -19.37
N ASP A 456 4.57 6.03 -20.25
CA ASP A 456 3.43 5.54 -21.04
C ASP A 456 2.77 4.39 -20.25
N LEU A 457 2.05 4.75 -19.18
CA LEU A 457 1.27 3.80 -18.39
C LEU A 457 -0.22 4.15 -18.48
N THR A 458 -0.96 3.40 -19.30
CA THR A 458 -2.43 3.32 -19.26
C THR A 458 -2.75 1.84 -19.06
N PRO A 459 -3.37 1.40 -17.94
CA PRO A 459 -4.51 2.00 -17.22
C PRO A 459 -4.14 2.64 -15.87
N GLY A 460 -5.05 3.46 -15.33
CA GLY A 460 -4.90 4.22 -14.08
C GLY A 460 -4.67 3.40 -12.80
N ASP A 461 -4.71 2.07 -12.89
CA ASP A 461 -4.58 1.15 -11.75
C ASP A 461 -3.13 0.70 -11.51
N LEU A 462 -2.17 1.19 -12.31
CA LEU A 462 -0.78 0.75 -12.24
C LEU A 462 0.15 1.75 -11.54
N ASP A 463 0.02 1.82 -10.23
CA ASP A 463 0.89 2.61 -9.36
C ASP A 463 2.30 2.01 -9.23
N ILE A 464 3.33 2.86 -9.24
CA ILE A 464 4.72 2.44 -8.99
C ILE A 464 5.52 3.50 -8.24
N TYR A 465 6.47 3.07 -7.41
CA TYR A 465 7.42 3.98 -6.77
C TYR A 465 8.60 4.25 -7.71
N PHE A 466 8.86 5.53 -7.94
CA PHE A 466 9.90 6.01 -8.84
C PHE A 466 10.88 6.93 -8.11
N SER A 467 12.17 6.78 -8.41
CA SER A 467 13.24 7.63 -7.87
C SER A 467 14.21 8.02 -8.99
N ILE A 468 14.81 9.20 -8.85
CA ILE A 468 15.88 9.67 -9.74
C ILE A 468 17.10 9.94 -8.86
N LEU A 469 18.14 9.13 -9.06
CA LEU A 469 19.40 9.21 -8.31
C LEU A 469 20.46 9.90 -9.17
N LYS A 470 21.29 10.74 -8.56
CA LYS A 470 22.40 11.41 -9.22
C LYS A 470 23.61 10.48 -9.33
N GLY A 471 24.21 10.39 -10.51
CA GLY A 471 25.35 9.52 -10.81
C GLY A 471 24.96 8.09 -11.24
N ALA A 472 25.98 7.29 -11.55
CA ALA A 472 25.83 5.91 -11.97
C ALA A 472 25.73 4.97 -10.75
N CYS A 473 24.54 4.43 -10.50
CA CYS A 473 24.22 3.64 -9.31
C CYS A 473 23.66 2.26 -9.68
N GLU A 474 24.51 1.34 -10.14
CA GLU A 474 24.11 0.00 -10.58
C GLU A 474 23.74 -0.92 -9.39
N ASP A 475 24.52 -0.84 -8.31
CA ASP A 475 24.36 -1.72 -7.15
C ASP A 475 23.35 -1.22 -6.10
N LYS A 476 22.66 -2.16 -5.43
CA LYS A 476 21.76 -1.84 -4.30
C LYS A 476 22.46 -1.06 -3.18
N LYS A 477 23.76 -1.28 -2.97
CA LYS A 477 24.57 -0.55 -1.97
C LYS A 477 24.81 0.91 -2.39
N SER A 478 25.15 1.16 -3.66
CA SER A 478 25.35 2.53 -4.16
C SER A 478 24.03 3.30 -4.23
N GLN A 479 22.93 2.63 -4.61
CA GLN A 479 21.58 3.22 -4.65
C GLN A 479 21.09 3.71 -3.27
N ARG A 480 21.43 3.02 -2.17
CA ARG A 480 21.05 3.41 -0.80
C ARG A 480 21.73 4.70 -0.34
N GLY A 481 22.99 4.92 -0.74
CA GLY A 481 23.79 6.09 -0.33
C GLY A 481 23.81 7.23 -1.35
N ALA A 482 23.25 7.04 -2.54
CA ALA A 482 23.27 8.04 -3.60
C ALA A 482 22.50 9.31 -3.22
N ASP A 483 22.99 10.47 -3.67
CA ASP A 483 22.18 11.69 -3.66
C ASP A 483 21.03 11.52 -4.67
N ALA A 484 19.84 11.99 -4.32
CA ALA A 484 18.64 11.77 -5.11
C ALA A 484 17.94 13.10 -5.37
N CYS A 485 17.52 13.34 -6.61
CA CYS A 485 16.65 14.47 -6.88
C CYS A 485 15.30 14.29 -6.18
N PHE A 486 14.79 13.06 -6.19
CA PHE A 486 13.71 12.62 -5.30
C PHE A 486 13.75 11.10 -5.13
N ARG A 487 13.17 10.62 -4.02
CA ARG A 487 13.05 9.20 -3.69
C ARG A 487 11.60 8.82 -3.49
N ASN A 488 11.25 7.60 -3.93
CA ASN A 488 9.96 6.97 -3.69
C ASN A 488 8.77 7.86 -4.05
N LYS A 489 8.86 8.60 -5.16
CA LYS A 489 7.72 9.34 -5.69
C LYS A 489 6.71 8.32 -6.20
N HIS A 490 5.51 8.36 -5.64
CA HIS A 490 4.41 7.53 -6.10
C HIS A 490 3.90 8.10 -7.43
N VAL A 491 3.95 7.30 -8.50
CA VAL A 491 3.49 7.71 -9.82
C VAL A 491 2.34 6.81 -10.24
N GLN A 492 1.18 7.44 -10.46
CA GLN A 492 -0.01 6.82 -11.02
C GLN A 492 0.00 7.02 -12.55
N GLY A 493 -0.59 6.09 -13.31
CA GLY A 493 -0.42 5.95 -14.75
C GLY A 493 -0.37 7.27 -15.57
N GLY A 494 0.59 7.36 -16.50
CA GLY A 494 0.75 8.52 -17.38
C GLY A 494 1.56 9.69 -16.79
N GLY A 495 2.14 9.52 -15.60
CA GLY A 495 2.91 10.57 -14.94
C GLY A 495 4.16 11.01 -15.71
N GLY A 496 4.47 12.30 -15.60
CA GLY A 496 5.70 12.89 -16.10
C GLY A 496 6.15 14.06 -15.23
N GLY A 497 7.33 14.60 -15.52
CA GLY A 497 7.82 15.81 -14.88
C GLY A 497 9.24 16.15 -15.29
N ASP A 498 9.67 17.33 -14.84
CA ASP A 498 10.99 17.90 -15.13
C ASP A 498 11.80 17.94 -13.83
N VAL A 499 13.09 17.60 -13.92
CA VAL A 499 13.99 17.65 -12.75
C VAL A 499 15.36 18.20 -13.13
N GLY A 500 15.74 19.31 -12.49
CA GLY A 500 17.06 19.90 -12.63
C GLY A 500 18.13 19.13 -11.83
N GLY A 501 19.38 19.22 -12.28
CA GLY A 501 20.53 18.68 -11.54
C GLY A 501 20.61 17.15 -11.47
N ALA A 502 19.85 16.42 -12.28
CA ALA A 502 19.89 14.95 -12.35
C ALA A 502 21.29 14.44 -12.73
N PHE A 503 21.97 15.15 -13.63
CA PHE A 503 23.30 14.81 -14.14
C PHE A 503 24.45 15.48 -13.37
N ALA A 504 24.19 16.09 -12.21
CA ALA A 504 25.20 16.85 -11.46
C ALA A 504 26.38 15.99 -10.94
N LYS A 505 26.26 14.66 -10.99
CA LYS A 505 27.31 13.73 -10.59
C LYS A 505 27.64 12.81 -11.76
N GLN A 506 28.92 12.75 -12.14
CA GLN A 506 29.44 11.88 -13.21
C GLN A 506 28.76 12.07 -14.59
N ASN A 507 28.07 13.19 -14.84
CA ASN A 507 27.25 13.39 -16.03
C ASN A 507 26.27 12.24 -16.30
N ALA A 508 25.80 11.59 -15.22
CA ALA A 508 24.93 10.43 -15.28
C ALA A 508 23.82 10.53 -14.24
N CYS A 509 22.70 9.87 -14.49
CA CYS A 509 21.66 9.65 -13.51
C CYS A 509 21.11 8.24 -13.62
N THR A 510 20.59 7.73 -12.50
CA THR A 510 19.99 6.40 -12.43
C THR A 510 18.50 6.55 -12.14
N LEU A 511 17.69 6.05 -13.07
CA LEU A 511 16.26 5.91 -12.88
C LEU A 511 15.98 4.61 -12.14
N LEU A 512 15.17 4.67 -11.08
CA LEU A 512 14.89 3.51 -10.25
C LEU A 512 13.39 3.34 -10.06
N TRP A 513 12.89 2.17 -10.42
CA TRP A 513 11.50 1.76 -10.27
C TRP A 513 11.40 0.63 -9.27
N SER A 514 10.71 0.86 -8.16
CA SER A 514 10.49 -0.14 -7.12
C SER A 514 9.08 -0.69 -7.18
N ASN A 515 8.99 -1.99 -7.38
CA ASN A 515 7.78 -2.79 -7.23
C ASN A 515 7.86 -3.66 -5.96
N GLU A 516 8.75 -3.30 -5.01
CA GLU A 516 8.94 -4.02 -3.74
C GLU A 516 7.65 -4.04 -2.89
N MET A 517 6.80 -3.01 -3.04
CA MET A 517 5.56 -2.85 -2.27
C MET A 517 4.33 -3.47 -2.93
N SER A 518 4.45 -4.05 -4.13
CA SER A 518 3.34 -4.66 -4.89
C SER A 518 3.46 -6.17 -4.87
N TRP A 519 2.38 -6.85 -4.49
CA TRP A 519 2.31 -8.32 -4.47
C TRP A 519 1.64 -8.91 -5.71
N VAL A 520 1.04 -8.05 -6.54
CA VAL A 520 0.15 -8.48 -7.62
C VAL A 520 0.72 -7.97 -8.95
N ARG A 521 1.43 -8.89 -9.62
CA ARG A 521 1.89 -8.85 -11.03
C ARG A 521 3.16 -8.05 -11.36
N PRO A 522 4.04 -8.60 -12.22
CA PRO A 522 5.10 -7.83 -12.89
C PRO A 522 4.52 -6.63 -13.64
N ARG A 523 5.23 -5.51 -13.62
CA ARG A 523 4.83 -4.27 -14.29
C ARG A 523 5.75 -4.00 -15.46
N THR A 524 5.18 -3.87 -16.66
CA THR A 524 5.92 -3.37 -17.82
C THR A 524 5.85 -1.85 -17.83
N ILE A 525 6.98 -1.21 -17.60
CA ILE A 525 7.14 0.24 -17.52
C ILE A 525 7.68 0.70 -18.85
N LYS A 526 6.87 1.41 -19.64
CA LYS A 526 7.33 2.14 -20.81
C LYS A 526 7.63 3.57 -20.41
N TRP A 527 8.81 4.05 -20.74
CA TRP A 527 9.26 5.39 -20.36
C TRP A 527 9.95 6.08 -21.52
N THR A 528 9.79 7.40 -21.56
CA THR A 528 10.47 8.32 -22.47
C THR A 528 11.08 9.42 -21.63
N VAL A 529 12.36 9.69 -21.87
CA VAL A 529 13.15 10.65 -21.10
C VAL A 529 13.95 11.50 -22.07
N ASP A 530 13.87 12.81 -21.88
CA ASP A 530 14.60 13.82 -22.63
C ASP A 530 15.61 14.50 -21.71
N ALA A 531 16.84 14.66 -22.17
CA ALA A 531 17.79 15.57 -21.55
C ALA A 531 17.75 16.90 -22.31
N ILE A 532 17.36 17.97 -21.63
CA ILE A 532 17.11 19.27 -22.25
C ILE A 532 18.05 20.27 -21.60
N ALA A 533 18.80 21.02 -22.40
CA ALA A 533 19.56 22.18 -21.95
C ALA A 533 18.65 23.42 -22.01
N ILE A 534 18.56 24.15 -20.90
CA ILE A 534 17.74 25.35 -20.78
C ILE A 534 18.66 26.52 -20.44
N GLU A 535 18.60 27.58 -21.25
CA GLU A 535 19.35 28.83 -21.02
C GLU A 535 18.87 29.53 -19.73
N TRP A 536 19.80 29.92 -18.86
CA TRP A 536 19.52 30.76 -17.70
C TRP A 536 19.26 32.20 -18.16
N SER A 537 18.02 32.67 -18.03
CA SER A 537 17.73 34.10 -18.08
C SER A 537 17.80 34.67 -16.67
N ASP A 538 18.80 35.51 -16.40
CA ASP A 538 18.88 36.33 -15.18
C ASP A 538 17.68 37.27 -15.01
#